data_AF-A0A6J0Y285-F1
#
_entry.id   AF-A0A6J0Y285-F1
#
_cell.length_a   1.000
_cell.length_b   1.000
_cell.length_c   1.000
_cell.angle_alpha   90.00
_cell.angle_beta   90.00
_cell.angle_gamma   90.00
#
_symmetry.space_group_name_H-M   'P 1'
#
loop_
_entity.id
_entity.type
_entity.pdbx_description
1 polymer ?
#
loop_
_entity_poly.entity_id
_entity_poly.type
_entity_poly.pdbx_seq_one_letter_code
_entity_poly.pdbx_strand_id
1 'polypeptide(L)'
;MGSNSSRIGDLPKNEYLKKLSGTESVSENDPFWNQLLSFSFPAPTSSTELKLLEEATISVCRSLVENNPRTGNLGALIKVFLSRTKELKLSAECQNHIFIWQTHNALFIICCLLKVFICEMSEEELQLHFTYEEKSPGSYSSDSEDLLEELLCCLMQLITDIPLL
;
A
#
# COMPACT_ATOMS: atom_id res chain seq x y z
N MET A 1 -18.58 4.78 3.21
CA MET A 1 -18.67 6.01 4.02
C MET A 1 -17.53 6.00 5.03
N GLY A 2 -16.32 6.43 4.62
CA GLY A 2 -15.21 6.67 5.53
C GLY A 2 -15.44 8.02 6.21
N SER A 3 -15.55 8.06 7.53
CA SER A 3 -15.92 9.26 8.28
C SER A 3 -14.86 10.37 8.25
N ASN A 4 -13.66 10.10 7.70
CA ASN A 4 -12.53 11.00 7.77
C ASN A 4 -11.93 11.25 6.38
N SER A 5 -12.65 12.00 5.53
CA SER A 5 -12.09 12.51 4.29
C SER A 5 -11.03 13.57 4.62
N SER A 6 -9.76 13.27 4.33
CA SER A 6 -8.66 14.24 4.46
C SER A 6 -8.68 15.15 3.24
N ARG A 7 -8.49 16.46 3.43
CA ARG A 7 -8.30 17.38 2.30
C ARG A 7 -6.91 17.16 1.73
N ILE A 8 -6.75 17.36 0.43
CA ILE A 8 -5.47 17.16 -0.28
C ILE A 8 -4.32 17.96 0.35
N GLY A 9 -4.60 19.18 0.82
CA GLY A 9 -3.63 20.03 1.51
C GLY A 9 -3.19 19.55 2.90
N ASP A 10 -3.91 18.59 3.50
CA ASP A 10 -3.59 18.03 4.80
C ASP A 10 -2.73 16.75 4.69
N LEU A 11 -2.61 16.16 3.48
CA LEU A 11 -1.84 14.94 3.24
C LEU A 11 -0.37 15.04 3.69
N PRO A 12 0.38 16.14 3.44
CA PRO A 12 1.75 16.26 3.93
C PRO A 12 1.86 16.22 5.47
N LYS A 13 0.77 16.56 6.17
CA LYS A 13 0.71 16.63 7.64
C LYS A 13 0.03 15.40 8.25
N ASN A 14 -0.44 14.47 7.44
CA ASN A 14 -1.16 13.31 7.91
C ASN A 14 -0.21 12.37 8.68
N GLU A 15 -0.49 12.17 9.96
CA GLU A 15 0.37 11.38 10.86
C GLU A 15 0.46 9.91 10.45
N TYR A 16 -0.58 9.36 9.79
CA TYR A 16 -0.53 7.99 9.29
C TYR A 16 0.39 7.85 8.08
N LEU A 17 0.36 8.83 7.17
CA LEU A 17 1.28 8.89 6.04
C LEU A 17 2.72 9.10 6.51
N LYS A 18 2.95 9.94 7.52
CA LYS A 18 4.28 10.11 8.13
C LYS A 18 4.77 8.84 8.81
N LYS A 19 3.90 8.11 9.51
CA LYS A 19 4.26 6.82 10.11
C LYS A 19 4.62 5.79 9.04
N LEU A 20 3.85 5.74 7.94
CA LEU A 20 4.15 4.87 6.79
C LEU A 20 5.54 5.16 6.21
N SER A 21 5.86 6.44 5.95
CA SER A 21 7.15 6.87 5.41
C SER A 21 8.25 7.07 6.46
N GLY A 22 7.99 6.67 7.71
CA GLY A 22 8.86 6.91 8.85
C GLY A 22 10.09 6.00 8.88
N THR A 23 10.86 6.10 9.96
CA THR A 23 12.09 5.31 10.18
C THR A 23 11.86 4.02 10.96
N GLU A 24 10.62 3.76 11.39
CA GLU A 24 10.24 2.57 12.14
C GLU A 24 9.52 1.58 11.22
N SER A 25 9.82 0.28 11.40
CA SER A 25 9.09 -0.79 10.74
C SER A 25 7.70 -0.94 11.36
N VAL A 26 6.72 -1.19 10.50
CA VAL A 26 5.34 -1.44 10.90
C VAL A 26 4.98 -2.87 10.54
N SER A 27 4.65 -3.68 11.54
CA SER A 27 4.18 -5.06 11.31
C SER A 27 2.90 -5.05 10.48
N GLU A 28 2.76 -5.98 9.52
CA GLU A 28 1.52 -6.23 8.77
C GLU A 28 0.29 -6.49 9.65
N ASN A 29 0.48 -6.91 10.90
CA ASN A 29 -0.59 -7.17 11.87
C ASN A 29 -0.93 -5.95 12.76
N ASP A 30 -0.23 -4.82 12.59
CA ASP A 30 -0.45 -3.61 13.41
C ASP A 30 -1.84 -2.99 13.13
N PRO A 31 -2.66 -2.65 14.15
CA PRO A 31 -3.93 -1.95 13.98
C PRO A 31 -3.84 -0.61 13.24
N PHE A 32 -2.65 -0.03 13.14
CA PHE A 32 -2.30 1.11 12.31
C PHE A 32 -2.90 1.03 10.90
N TRP A 33 -2.81 -0.14 10.25
CA TRP A 33 -3.30 -0.30 8.88
C TRP A 33 -4.78 -0.03 8.76
N ASN A 34 -5.58 -0.45 9.74
CA ASN A 34 -7.02 -0.17 9.75
C ASN A 34 -7.29 1.33 9.85
N GLN A 35 -6.46 2.07 10.58
CA GLN A 35 -6.57 3.53 10.64
C GLN A 35 -6.17 4.12 9.29
N LEU A 36 -4.95 3.89 8.82
CA LEU A 36 -4.44 4.41 7.55
C LEU A 36 -5.45 4.15 6.41
N LEU A 37 -5.93 2.92 6.27
CA LEU A 37 -6.85 2.52 5.19
C LEU A 37 -8.30 3.01 5.39
N SER A 38 -8.64 3.52 6.58
CA SER A 38 -9.91 4.22 6.81
C SER A 38 -9.82 5.70 6.47
N PHE A 39 -8.61 6.29 6.52
CA PHE A 39 -8.29 7.66 6.14
C PHE A 39 -7.76 7.70 4.70
N SER A 40 -8.64 7.53 3.70
CA SER A 40 -8.24 7.74 2.31
C SER A 40 -9.01 8.89 1.68
N PHE A 41 -8.36 9.54 0.73
CA PHE A 41 -8.92 10.56 -0.12
C PHE A 41 -9.55 9.89 -1.35
N PRO A 42 -10.57 10.51 -1.96
CA PRO A 42 -11.16 9.97 -3.17
C PRO A 42 -10.10 9.87 -4.27
N ALA A 43 -10.10 8.75 -4.99
CA ALA A 43 -9.25 8.58 -6.16
C ALA A 43 -9.48 9.77 -7.12
N PRO A 44 -8.40 10.38 -7.66
CA PRO A 44 -8.53 11.53 -8.54
C PRO A 44 -9.33 11.14 -9.78
N THR A 45 -10.31 11.97 -10.13
CA THR A 45 -11.21 11.78 -11.27
C THR A 45 -10.78 12.59 -12.49
N SER A 46 -9.77 13.46 -12.33
CA SER A 46 -9.19 14.28 -13.39
C SER A 46 -7.67 14.32 -13.30
N SER A 47 -7.03 14.65 -14.42
CA SER A 47 -5.57 14.84 -14.47
C SER A 47 -5.10 15.99 -13.58
N THR A 48 -5.92 17.01 -13.37
CA THR A 48 -5.62 18.12 -12.45
C THR A 48 -5.61 17.66 -11.00
N GLU A 49 -6.61 16.88 -10.57
CA GLU A 49 -6.65 16.29 -9.23
C GLU A 49 -5.47 15.34 -8.99
N LEU A 50 -5.11 14.54 -9.99
CA LEU A 50 -3.96 13.65 -9.91
C LEU A 50 -2.65 14.43 -9.70
N LYS A 51 -2.43 15.52 -10.44
CA LYS A 51 -1.24 16.37 -10.26
C LYS A 51 -1.18 17.01 -8.86
N LEU A 52 -2.30 17.56 -8.39
CA LEU A 52 -2.37 18.14 -7.05
C LEU A 52 -2.09 17.10 -5.97
N LEU A 53 -2.53 15.86 -6.18
CA LEU A 53 -2.24 14.77 -5.28
C LEU A 53 -0.76 14.45 -5.24
N GLU A 54 -0.16 14.26 -6.42
CA GLU A 54 1.27 13.99 -6.57
C GLU A 54 2.12 15.07 -5.89
N GLU A 55 1.79 16.35 -6.12
CA GLU A 55 2.44 17.49 -5.49
C GLU A 55 2.28 17.47 -3.95
N ALA A 56 1.09 17.11 -3.45
CA ALA A 56 0.82 17.05 -2.01
C ALA A 56 1.49 15.85 -1.32
N THR A 57 1.73 14.74 -2.03
CA THR A 57 2.28 13.52 -1.42
C THR A 57 3.76 13.31 -1.71
N ILE A 58 4.37 14.09 -2.61
CA ILE A 58 5.76 13.85 -3.05
C ILE A 58 6.77 13.74 -1.91
N SER A 59 6.62 14.56 -0.86
CA SER A 59 7.53 14.51 0.29
C SER A 59 7.40 13.19 1.07
N VAL A 60 6.17 12.71 1.26
CA VAL A 60 5.89 11.43 1.92
C VAL A 60 6.45 10.29 1.09
N CYS A 61 6.20 10.29 -0.22
CA CYS A 61 6.68 9.23 -1.10
C CYS A 61 8.21 9.17 -1.13
N ARG A 62 8.90 10.31 -1.21
CA ARG A 62 10.36 10.36 -1.16
C ARG A 62 10.94 9.87 0.17
N SER A 63 10.35 10.30 1.29
CA SER A 63 10.75 9.76 2.60
C SER A 63 10.54 8.25 2.68
N LEU A 64 9.49 7.71 2.07
CA LEU A 64 9.30 6.26 2.01
C LEU A 64 10.39 5.60 1.16
N VAL A 65 10.72 6.12 -0.03
CA VAL A 65 11.80 5.58 -0.88
C VAL A 65 13.10 5.46 -0.09
N GLU A 66 13.46 6.51 0.67
CA GLU A 66 14.68 6.54 1.48
C GLU A 66 14.66 5.53 2.65
N ASN A 67 13.51 5.38 3.32
CA ASN A 67 13.42 4.60 4.55
C ASN A 67 13.03 3.13 4.32
N ASN A 68 12.31 2.82 3.23
CA ASN A 68 11.76 1.50 2.96
C ASN A 68 12.80 0.36 2.91
N PRO A 69 14.05 0.55 2.42
CA PRO A 69 15.08 -0.49 2.47
C PRO A 69 15.42 -0.96 3.90
N ARG A 70 15.07 -0.17 4.92
CA ARG A 70 15.28 -0.50 6.34
C ARG A 70 14.00 -0.89 7.04
N THR A 71 12.88 -0.26 6.70
CA THR A 71 11.62 -0.43 7.43
C THR A 71 10.73 -1.53 6.85
N GLY A 72 10.84 -1.83 5.55
CA GLY A 72 9.99 -2.80 4.86
C GLY A 72 8.52 -2.40 4.81
N ASN A 73 8.17 -1.12 5.06
CA ASN A 73 6.79 -0.67 5.19
C ASN A 73 5.96 -0.80 3.91
N LEU A 74 6.59 -0.73 2.73
CA LEU A 74 5.94 -1.05 1.45
C LEU A 74 5.53 -2.53 1.42
N GLY A 75 6.45 -3.42 1.82
CA GLY A 75 6.19 -4.86 1.86
C GLY A 75 5.06 -5.21 2.83
N ALA A 76 5.08 -4.63 4.03
CA ALA A 76 4.01 -4.79 5.01
C ALA A 76 2.65 -4.29 4.47
N LEU A 77 2.61 -3.15 3.79
CA LEU A 77 1.39 -2.64 3.14
C LEU A 77 0.86 -3.59 2.06
N ILE A 78 1.75 -4.17 1.24
CA ILE A 78 1.37 -5.15 0.22
C ILE A 78 0.80 -6.41 0.87
N LYS A 79 1.45 -6.94 1.92
CA LYS A 79 0.93 -8.11 2.66
C LYS A 79 -0.44 -7.84 3.27
N VAL A 80 -0.69 -6.64 3.79
CA VAL A 80 -2.01 -6.20 4.25
C VAL A 80 -3.02 -6.20 3.10
N PHE A 81 -2.66 -5.64 1.94
CA PHE A 81 -3.53 -5.65 0.76
C PHE A 81 -3.87 -7.07 0.30
N LEU A 82 -2.90 -7.98 0.25
CA LEU A 82 -3.08 -9.38 -0.11
C LEU A 82 -4.03 -10.08 0.88
N SER A 83 -3.83 -9.87 2.18
CA SER A 83 -4.69 -10.39 3.25
C SER A 83 -6.14 -9.90 3.09
N ARG A 84 -6.32 -8.59 2.90
CA ARG A 84 -7.65 -7.98 2.69
C ARG A 84 -8.33 -8.46 1.41
N THR A 85 -7.56 -8.80 0.37
CA THR A 85 -8.10 -9.38 -0.86
C THR A 85 -8.59 -10.82 -0.67
N LYS A 86 -7.88 -11.63 0.15
CA LYS A 86 -8.37 -12.97 0.54
C LYS A 86 -9.70 -12.86 1.29
N GLU A 87 -9.82 -11.89 2.20
CA GLU A 87 -11.07 -11.59 2.91
C GLU A 87 -12.17 -11.03 1.99
N LEU A 88 -11.80 -10.26 0.95
CA LEU A 88 -12.75 -9.72 -0.02
C LEU A 88 -13.53 -10.83 -0.72
N LYS A 89 -12.83 -11.88 -1.18
CA LYS A 89 -13.45 -13.05 -1.83
C LYS A 89 -14.48 -13.74 -0.90
N LEU A 90 -14.25 -13.75 0.41
CA LEU A 90 -15.17 -14.29 1.42
C LEU A 90 -16.29 -13.31 1.80
N SER A 91 -16.02 -12.00 1.79
CA SER A 91 -16.93 -10.96 2.26
C SER A 91 -17.97 -10.49 1.24
N ALA A 92 -17.80 -10.82 -0.05
CA ALA A 92 -18.78 -10.56 -1.10
C ALA A 92 -20.18 -11.13 -0.76
N GLU A 93 -20.22 -12.17 0.08
CA GLU A 93 -21.44 -12.80 0.60
C GLU A 93 -22.11 -12.02 1.75
N CYS A 94 -21.37 -11.14 2.43
CA CYS A 94 -21.76 -10.56 3.74
C CYS A 94 -22.15 -9.07 3.71
N GLN A 95 -22.16 -8.40 2.55
CA GLN A 95 -22.48 -6.95 2.40
C GLN A 95 -21.61 -6.01 3.28
N ASN A 96 -20.44 -6.47 3.72
CA ASN A 96 -19.55 -5.65 4.54
C ASN A 96 -18.64 -4.79 3.67
N HIS A 97 -19.09 -3.58 3.36
CA HIS A 97 -18.38 -2.63 2.51
C HIS A 97 -17.05 -2.12 3.07
N ILE A 98 -16.73 -2.39 4.35
CA ILE A 98 -15.47 -1.94 4.97
C ILE A 98 -14.27 -2.64 4.32
N PHE A 99 -14.38 -3.95 4.04
CA PHE A 99 -13.30 -4.70 3.39
C PHE A 99 -13.07 -4.23 1.96
N ILE A 100 -14.15 -4.02 1.18
CA ILE A 100 -14.07 -3.43 -0.16
C ILE A 100 -13.33 -2.09 -0.12
N TRP A 101 -13.72 -1.21 0.81
CA TRP A 101 -13.15 0.12 0.95
C TRP A 101 -11.67 0.09 1.35
N GLN A 102 -11.30 -0.72 2.34
CA GLN A 102 -9.91 -0.84 2.77
C GLN A 102 -9.02 -1.48 1.70
N THR A 103 -9.51 -2.51 1.01
CA THR A 103 -8.79 -3.14 -0.11
C THR A 103 -8.56 -2.13 -1.25
N HIS A 104 -9.60 -1.37 -1.61
CA HIS A 104 -9.48 -0.30 -2.61
C HIS A 104 -8.44 0.75 -2.21
N ASN A 105 -8.48 1.23 -0.96
CA ASN A 105 -7.55 2.24 -0.48
C ASN A 105 -6.11 1.73 -0.40
N ALA A 106 -5.92 0.47 0.00
CA ALA A 106 -4.59 -0.14 0.04
C ALA A 106 -3.99 -0.20 -1.37
N LEU A 107 -4.77 -0.68 -2.34
CA LEU A 107 -4.35 -0.71 -3.74
C LEU A 107 -4.03 0.68 -4.25
N PHE A 108 -4.89 1.66 -3.96
CA PHE A 108 -4.70 3.03 -4.40
C PHE A 108 -3.40 3.65 -3.84
N ILE A 109 -3.11 3.45 -2.55
CA ILE A 109 -1.85 3.90 -1.93
C ILE A 109 -0.67 3.18 -2.59
N ILE A 110 -0.74 1.87 -2.77
CA ILE A 110 0.32 1.08 -3.45
C ILE A 110 0.59 1.66 -4.85
N CYS A 111 -0.44 1.94 -5.65
CA CYS A 111 -0.26 2.54 -6.97
C CYS A 111 0.45 3.90 -6.92
N CYS A 112 0.08 4.77 -5.96
CA CYS A 112 0.71 6.08 -5.80
C CYS A 112 2.19 5.95 -5.43
N LEU A 113 2.53 5.01 -4.54
CA LEU A 113 3.90 4.75 -4.11
C LEU A 113 4.72 4.15 -5.25
N LEU A 114 4.25 3.08 -5.89
CA LEU A 114 4.97 2.41 -6.97
C LEU A 114 5.24 3.35 -8.15
N LYS A 115 4.31 4.26 -8.46
CA LYS A 115 4.56 5.30 -9.45
C LYS A 115 5.81 6.13 -9.12
N VAL A 116 5.95 6.56 -7.87
CA VAL A 116 7.14 7.34 -7.45
C VAL A 116 8.39 6.48 -7.46
N PHE A 117 8.32 5.24 -6.99
CA PHE A 117 9.48 4.34 -7.00
C PHE A 117 9.99 4.14 -8.43
N ILE A 118 9.11 3.78 -9.38
CA ILE A 118 9.44 3.58 -10.80
C ILE A 118 10.07 4.84 -11.44
N CYS A 119 9.70 6.04 -10.97
CA CYS A 119 10.27 7.29 -11.48
C CYS A 119 11.64 7.64 -10.88
N GLU A 120 11.99 7.11 -9.70
CA GLU A 120 13.16 7.53 -8.93
C GLU A 120 14.29 6.48 -8.89
N MET A 121 14.05 5.23 -9.31
CA MET A 121 15.04 4.14 -9.27
C MET A 121 14.95 3.18 -10.46
N SER A 122 15.97 2.32 -10.64
CA SER A 122 15.97 1.29 -11.69
C SER A 122 15.05 0.10 -11.33
N GLU A 123 14.79 -0.79 -12.31
CA GLU A 123 14.00 -2.01 -12.08
C GLU A 123 14.67 -2.94 -11.06
N GLU A 124 16.00 -3.05 -11.12
CA GLU A 124 16.79 -3.87 -10.20
C GLU A 124 16.74 -3.31 -8.76
N GLU A 125 16.80 -1.99 -8.61
CA GLU A 125 16.66 -1.32 -7.32
C GLU A 125 15.23 -1.48 -6.77
N LEU A 126 14.22 -1.35 -7.64
CA LEU A 126 12.82 -1.55 -7.29
C LEU A 126 12.57 -2.96 -6.74
N GLN A 127 13.13 -3.99 -7.38
CA GLN A 127 12.96 -5.38 -6.93
C GLN A 127 13.46 -5.61 -5.50
N LEU A 128 14.52 -4.90 -5.07
CA LEU A 128 15.04 -4.99 -3.70
C LEU A 128 14.03 -4.52 -2.64
N HIS A 129 13.10 -3.64 -3.01
CA HIS A 129 12.06 -3.16 -2.09
C HIS A 129 10.91 -4.17 -1.86
N PHE A 130 10.82 -5.22 -2.68
CA PHE A 130 9.85 -6.32 -2.52
C PHE A 130 10.44 -7.55 -1.83
N THR A 131 11.75 -7.69 -1.82
CA THR A 131 12.47 -8.87 -1.32
C THR A 131 13.07 -8.67 0.08
N TYR A 132 12.85 -7.49 0.68
CA TYR A 132 13.41 -7.19 1.99
C TYR A 132 12.67 -7.94 3.11
N GLU A 133 13.36 -8.92 3.68
CA GLU A 133 13.03 -9.51 4.98
C GLU A 133 14.10 -9.12 6.01
N GLU A 134 13.67 -8.64 7.18
CA GLU A 134 14.57 -8.45 8.32
C GLU A 134 15.08 -9.83 8.76
N LYS A 135 16.29 -10.19 8.32
CA LYS A 135 16.92 -11.48 8.66
C LYS A 135 17.19 -11.51 10.16
N SER A 136 16.36 -12.22 10.92
CA SER A 136 16.70 -12.56 12.29
C SER A 136 17.95 -13.46 12.28
N PRO A 137 18.92 -13.26 13.20
CA PRO A 137 20.10 -14.12 13.28
C PRO A 137 19.67 -15.56 13.60
N GLY A 138 19.66 -16.45 12.60
CA GLY A 138 19.32 -17.87 12.76
C GLY A 138 18.16 -18.37 11.89
N SER A 139 17.45 -17.50 11.15
CA SER A 139 16.43 -17.94 10.19
C SER A 139 17.06 -18.30 8.84
N TYR A 140 17.22 -19.59 8.57
CA TYR A 140 17.38 -20.10 7.20
C TYR A 140 15.98 -20.23 6.59
N SER A 141 15.37 -19.10 6.21
CA SER A 141 14.21 -19.11 5.34
C SER A 141 14.69 -19.38 3.92
N SER A 142 14.40 -20.59 3.40
CA SER A 142 14.59 -20.96 1.99
C SER A 142 13.42 -20.51 1.12
N ASP A 143 12.40 -19.91 1.71
CA ASP A 143 11.15 -19.50 1.08
C ASP A 143 11.03 -17.98 1.19
N SER A 144 11.90 -17.27 0.50
CA SER A 144 11.67 -15.85 0.20
C SER A 144 10.42 -15.80 -0.67
N GLU A 145 9.24 -15.62 -0.07
CA GLU A 145 8.00 -15.34 -0.80
C GLU A 145 8.27 -14.17 -1.75
N ASP A 146 8.17 -14.41 -3.07
CA ASP A 146 8.32 -13.35 -4.07
C ASP A 146 7.07 -12.46 -3.99
N LEU A 147 7.15 -11.45 -3.12
CA LEU A 147 6.05 -10.54 -2.85
C LEU A 147 5.59 -9.77 -4.09
N LEU A 148 6.50 -9.55 -5.05
CA LEU A 148 6.17 -8.94 -6.33
C LEU A 148 5.34 -9.91 -7.18
N GLU A 149 5.76 -11.17 -7.27
CA GLU A 149 5.00 -12.22 -7.96
C GLU A 149 3.60 -12.39 -7.33
N GLU A 150 3.51 -12.43 -5.99
CA GLU A 150 2.23 -12.52 -5.29
C GLU A 150 1.32 -11.32 -5.57
N LEU A 151 1.87 -10.11 -5.56
CA LEU A 151 1.12 -8.90 -5.89
C LEU A 151 0.59 -8.97 -7.32
N LEU A 152 1.42 -9.33 -8.30
CA LEU A 152 1.01 -9.46 -9.70
C LEU A 152 -0.05 -10.55 -9.89
N CYS A 153 0.12 -11.71 -9.27
CA CYS A 153 -0.86 -12.78 -9.29
C CYS A 153 -2.20 -12.34 -8.70
N CYS A 154 -2.16 -11.63 -7.57
CA CYS A 154 -3.35 -11.10 -6.92
C CYS A 154 -4.08 -10.07 -7.80
N LEU A 155 -3.36 -9.14 -8.43
CA LEU A 155 -3.94 -8.16 -9.35
C LEU A 155 -4.59 -8.84 -10.57
N MET A 156 -3.93 -9.84 -11.15
CA MET A 156 -4.50 -10.64 -12.24
C MET A 156 -5.78 -11.34 -11.82
N GLN A 157 -5.78 -12.00 -10.65
CA GLN A 157 -6.98 -12.63 -10.10
C GLN A 157 -8.10 -11.63 -9.83
N LEU A 158 -7.81 -10.42 -9.35
CA LEU A 158 -8.81 -9.38 -9.14
C LEU A 158 -9.47 -8.97 -10.45
N ILE A 159 -8.70 -8.88 -11.55
CA ILE A 159 -9.22 -8.52 -12.87
C ILE A 159 -10.03 -9.67 -13.48
N THR A 160 -9.64 -10.93 -13.26
CA THR A 160 -10.32 -12.09 -13.86
C THR A 160 -11.51 -12.60 -13.06
N ASP A 161 -11.41 -12.56 -11.73
CA ASP A 161 -12.36 -13.25 -10.83
C ASP A 161 -13.45 -12.30 -10.30
N ILE A 162 -13.24 -10.98 -10.35
CA ILE A 162 -14.26 -10.02 -9.89
C ILE A 162 -15.18 -9.67 -11.07
N PRO A 163 -16.46 -10.09 -11.03
CA PRO A 163 -17.41 -9.72 -12.07
C PRO A 163 -17.62 -8.20 -12.08
N LEU A 164 -17.50 -7.60 -13.27
CA LEU A 164 -17.93 -6.24 -13.55
C LEU A 164 -19.46 -6.23 -13.57
N LEU A 165 -20.08 -6.05 -12.42
CA LEU A 165 -21.53 -5.81 -12.31
C LEU A 165 -21.88 -4.36 -12.62
#